data_AF-A0A0F9GK68-F1
#
_entry.id   AF-A0A0F9GK68-F1
#
_cell.length_a   1.000
_cell.length_b   1.000
_cell.length_c   1.000
_cell.angle_alpha   90.00
_cell.angle_beta   90.00
_cell.angle_gamma   90.00
#
_symmetry.space_group_name_H-M   'P 1'
#
loop_
_entity.id
_entity.type
_entity.pdbx_description
1 polymer ?
#
loop_
_entity_poly.entity_id
_entity_poly.type
_entity_poly.pdbx_seq_one_letter_code
_entity_poly.pdbx_strand_id
1 'polypeptide(L)'
;MFLIKDKEIDINPVKRASNEYGVEHWFDSLFDEIGLSYQAQYRILNGKPDCLIGDIIIDFKYKISDRNLTKWVNTKGKQYIQEYFDTRGKYPSLLIVISESYIWYYDMEIILRKKREINEKSIKSLIECLLEPKSLDSEQFAILFGINSPLYILSYSRLEKHFEENEGEKTICFQEWKKHFRLAYHDEEVGKELFLRHSYLSMLLKLILYKEFINPDQYSREYFKDLENYFELLGISLFHYDFFRWIINVQELCDDYFEILKFITLKATDIFRTIYQEMIIAGVRHRLGEYYTPESLCKKMVEKQYELGERVLDSSCGSGTFLIEIYKQIESHFNLDIDKKPPNEWFDSINNIFGFDINPIAVLTTKANCILFFKNRKEWIESISINIYLCNSIDPLEFSEVAD
;
A
#
# COMPACT_ATOMS: atom_id res chain seq x y z
N MET A 1 17.32 -13.37 -9.65
CA MET A 1 15.89 -13.28 -9.31
C MET A 1 15.26 -12.47 -10.42
N PHE A 2 14.39 -13.08 -11.22
CA PHE A 2 13.81 -12.47 -12.41
C PHE A 2 13.00 -11.23 -12.01
N LEU A 3 13.40 -10.06 -12.49
CA LEU A 3 12.65 -8.83 -12.30
C LEU A 3 11.64 -8.74 -13.44
N ILE A 4 10.36 -9.05 -13.16
CA ILE A 4 9.28 -9.02 -14.15
C ILE A 4 9.07 -7.63 -14.75
N LYS A 5 9.48 -6.58 -14.03
CA LYS A 5 9.31 -5.19 -14.45
C LYS A 5 9.83 -4.90 -15.87
N ASP A 6 10.96 -5.48 -16.26
CA ASP A 6 11.62 -5.23 -17.55
C ASP A 6 11.16 -6.17 -18.67
N LYS A 7 10.26 -7.12 -18.36
CA LYS A 7 9.76 -8.08 -19.33
C LYS A 7 8.49 -7.55 -19.97
N GLU A 8 8.54 -7.31 -21.28
CA GLU A 8 7.34 -7.13 -22.09
C GLU A 8 6.57 -8.45 -22.11
N ILE A 9 5.34 -8.44 -21.59
CA ILE A 9 4.46 -9.60 -21.59
C ILE A 9 3.55 -9.49 -22.82
N ASP A 10 3.81 -10.29 -23.85
CA ASP A 10 2.91 -10.39 -25.00
C ASP A 10 1.61 -11.11 -24.59
N ILE A 11 0.53 -10.34 -24.43
CA ILE A 11 -0.81 -10.82 -24.08
C ILE A 11 -1.62 -11.28 -25.31
N ASN A 12 -1.13 -11.07 -26.54
CA ASN A 12 -1.85 -11.45 -27.74
C ASN A 12 -2.12 -12.96 -27.87
N PRO A 13 -1.24 -13.87 -27.40
CA PRO A 13 -1.51 -15.30 -27.44
C PRO A 13 -2.71 -15.69 -26.57
N VAL A 14 -2.79 -15.22 -25.31
CA VAL A 14 -3.93 -15.53 -24.44
C VAL A 14 -5.24 -14.94 -24.98
N LYS A 15 -5.20 -13.73 -25.54
CA LYS A 15 -6.39 -13.12 -26.20
C LYS A 15 -6.84 -13.86 -27.46
N ARG A 16 -5.94 -14.62 -28.10
CA ARG A 16 -6.22 -15.44 -29.29
C ARG A 16 -6.47 -16.91 -28.94
N ALA A 17 -6.49 -17.28 -27.66
CA ALA A 17 -6.79 -18.64 -27.25
C ALA A 17 -8.12 -19.10 -27.83
N SER A 18 -8.17 -20.36 -28.29
CA SER A 18 -9.35 -20.95 -28.92
C SER A 18 -10.17 -21.83 -27.98
N ASN A 19 -9.63 -22.15 -26.81
CA ASN A 19 -10.21 -23.03 -25.79
C ASN A 19 -9.55 -22.75 -24.41
N GLU A 20 -10.08 -23.40 -23.36
CA GLU A 20 -9.62 -23.29 -21.97
C GLU A 20 -8.14 -23.67 -21.82
N TYR A 21 -7.74 -24.80 -22.43
CA TYR A 21 -6.35 -25.26 -22.45
C TYR A 21 -5.38 -24.21 -23.02
N GLY A 22 -5.78 -23.44 -24.03
CA GLY A 22 -4.94 -22.38 -24.60
C GLY A 22 -4.74 -21.20 -23.65
N VAL A 23 -5.71 -20.92 -22.77
CA VAL A 23 -5.57 -19.91 -21.71
C VAL A 23 -4.64 -20.44 -20.63
N GLU A 24 -4.92 -21.64 -20.11
CA GLU A 24 -4.12 -22.35 -19.10
C GLU A 24 -2.65 -22.47 -19.53
N HIS A 25 -2.39 -23.04 -20.71
CA HIS A 25 -1.05 -23.24 -21.24
C HIS A 25 -0.23 -21.94 -21.34
N TRP A 26 -0.87 -20.81 -21.68
CA TRP A 26 -0.16 -19.53 -21.73
C TRP A 26 0.27 -19.06 -20.33
N PHE A 27 -0.60 -19.21 -19.33
CA PHE A 27 -0.26 -18.89 -17.94
C PHE A 27 0.77 -19.86 -17.38
N ASP A 28 0.63 -21.16 -17.61
CA ASP A 28 1.61 -22.17 -17.19
C ASP A 28 2.99 -21.89 -17.80
N SER A 29 3.05 -21.58 -19.10
CA SER A 29 4.31 -21.19 -19.77
C SER A 29 4.91 -19.95 -19.13
N LEU A 30 4.08 -18.97 -18.78
CA LEU A 30 4.52 -17.73 -18.13
C LEU A 30 5.02 -17.99 -16.71
N PHE A 31 4.35 -18.86 -15.95
CA PHE A 31 4.71 -19.27 -14.59
C PHE A 31 6.01 -20.08 -14.57
N ASP A 32 6.17 -21.01 -15.50
CA ASP A 32 7.40 -21.79 -15.68
C ASP A 32 8.59 -20.88 -16.01
N GLU A 33 8.41 -19.91 -16.91
CA GLU A 33 9.48 -19.02 -17.35
C GLU A 33 10.05 -18.16 -16.21
N ILE A 34 9.20 -17.76 -15.27
CA ILE A 34 9.58 -16.96 -14.10
C ILE A 34 9.96 -17.81 -12.89
N GLY A 35 9.89 -19.14 -13.01
CA GLY A 35 10.24 -20.08 -11.95
C GLY A 35 9.26 -20.08 -10.77
N LEU A 36 7.97 -19.81 -11.01
CA LEU A 36 6.94 -19.99 -9.99
C LEU A 36 6.81 -21.46 -9.65
N SER A 37 7.01 -21.80 -8.38
CA SER A 37 6.74 -23.14 -7.87
C SER A 37 5.24 -23.28 -7.62
N TYR A 38 4.45 -23.60 -8.65
CA TYR A 38 3.06 -23.99 -8.47
C TYR A 38 2.98 -25.50 -8.23
N GLN A 39 2.20 -25.92 -7.24
CA GLN A 39 1.99 -27.35 -7.03
C GLN A 39 1.05 -27.85 -8.13
N ALA A 40 1.57 -28.57 -9.11
CA ALA A 40 0.75 -29.44 -9.96
C ALA A 40 0.07 -30.48 -9.03
N GLN A 41 -1.15 -30.19 -8.60
CA GLN A 41 -1.83 -30.92 -7.55
C GLN A 41 -2.32 -32.28 -8.04
N TYR A 42 -1.45 -33.28 -7.97
CA TYR A 42 -1.91 -34.66 -8.08
C TYR A 42 -2.39 -35.26 -6.75
N ARG A 43 -2.32 -34.58 -5.59
CA ARG A 43 -2.49 -35.27 -4.29
C ARG A 43 -3.16 -34.55 -3.09
N ILE A 44 -3.70 -33.34 -3.19
CA ILE A 44 -4.18 -32.60 -1.98
C ILE A 44 -5.66 -32.20 -2.02
N LEU A 45 -6.21 -31.75 -3.16
CA LEU A 45 -7.64 -31.45 -3.31
C LEU A 45 -8.32 -32.49 -4.21
N ASN A 46 -9.45 -33.04 -3.78
CA ASN A 46 -10.21 -34.04 -4.56
C ASN A 46 -10.90 -33.42 -5.79
N GLY A 47 -11.12 -32.10 -5.77
CA GLY A 47 -11.72 -31.31 -6.83
C GLY A 47 -10.79 -30.84 -7.94
N LYS A 48 -9.46 -30.97 -7.79
CA LYS A 48 -8.40 -30.50 -8.70
C LYS A 48 -8.69 -29.13 -9.34
N PRO A 49 -8.40 -28.01 -8.64
CA PRO A 49 -8.25 -26.73 -9.33
C PRO A 49 -7.10 -26.79 -10.33
N ASP A 50 -7.14 -25.96 -11.37
CA ASP A 50 -6.11 -25.95 -12.41
C ASP A 50 -4.74 -25.55 -11.83
N CYS A 51 -4.72 -24.58 -10.91
CA CYS A 51 -3.49 -24.16 -10.27
C CYS A 51 -3.68 -23.77 -8.78
N LEU A 52 -2.72 -24.16 -7.94
CA LEU A 52 -2.59 -23.68 -6.55
C LEU A 52 -1.18 -23.12 -6.35
N ILE A 53 -1.11 -21.85 -5.97
CA ILE A 53 0.13 -21.14 -5.63
C ILE A 53 0.00 -20.59 -4.22
N GLY A 54 0.83 -21.07 -3.29
CA GLY A 54 0.68 -20.74 -1.87
C GLY A 54 -0.70 -21.17 -1.36
N ASP A 55 -1.51 -20.20 -0.95
CA ASP A 55 -2.91 -20.35 -0.53
C ASP A 55 -3.92 -19.70 -1.50
N ILE A 56 -3.50 -19.41 -2.73
CA ILE A 56 -4.33 -18.85 -3.80
C ILE A 56 -4.72 -19.98 -4.76
N ILE A 57 -6.04 -20.13 -4.97
CA ILE A 57 -6.61 -21.07 -5.94
C ILE A 57 -6.82 -20.33 -7.26
N ILE A 58 -6.34 -20.89 -8.36
CA ILE A 58 -6.50 -20.34 -9.71
C ILE A 58 -7.18 -21.38 -10.61
N ASP A 59 -8.16 -20.92 -11.38
CA ASP A 59 -8.91 -21.74 -12.33
C ASP A 59 -9.06 -21.01 -13.67
N PHE A 60 -8.86 -21.70 -14.78
CA PHE A 60 -8.88 -21.14 -16.13
C PHE A 60 -10.21 -21.45 -16.83
N LYS A 61 -10.72 -20.50 -17.59
CA LYS A 61 -11.99 -20.61 -18.33
C LYS A 61 -11.85 -20.03 -19.72
N TYR A 62 -12.73 -20.40 -20.64
CA TYR A 62 -12.75 -19.83 -21.99
C TYR A 62 -14.17 -19.45 -22.42
N LYS A 63 -14.35 -18.22 -22.92
CA LYS A 63 -15.64 -17.67 -23.37
C LYS A 63 -16.79 -17.93 -22.40
N ILE A 64 -16.49 -17.91 -21.10
CA ILE A 64 -17.49 -18.13 -20.07
C ILE A 64 -18.35 -16.88 -19.90
N SER A 65 -19.67 -17.06 -19.92
CA SER A 65 -20.60 -15.97 -19.61
C SER A 65 -20.63 -15.70 -18.10
N ASP A 66 -20.89 -14.45 -17.69
CA ASP A 66 -20.99 -14.11 -16.26
C ASP A 66 -22.02 -15.00 -15.53
N ARG A 67 -23.11 -15.39 -16.20
CA ARG A 67 -24.11 -16.33 -15.63
C ARG A 67 -23.54 -17.72 -15.38
N ASN A 68 -22.80 -18.27 -16.34
CA ASN A 68 -22.20 -19.60 -16.21
C ASN A 68 -21.06 -19.59 -15.19
N LEU A 69 -20.28 -18.50 -15.16
CA LEU A 69 -19.25 -18.28 -14.15
C LEU A 69 -19.85 -18.26 -12.75
N THR A 70 -20.89 -17.45 -12.50
CA THR A 70 -21.58 -17.43 -11.20
C THR A 70 -22.08 -18.82 -10.79
N LYS A 71 -22.62 -19.62 -11.72
CA LYS A 71 -23.03 -21.01 -11.44
C LYS A 71 -21.84 -21.90 -11.08
N TRP A 72 -20.73 -21.79 -11.82
CA TRP A 72 -19.51 -22.56 -11.57
C TRP A 72 -18.89 -22.21 -10.21
N VAL A 73 -18.75 -20.93 -9.89
CA VAL A 73 -18.13 -20.49 -8.64
C VAL A 73 -18.96 -20.94 -7.43
N ASN A 74 -20.30 -20.86 -7.52
CA ASN A 74 -21.21 -21.35 -6.47
C ASN A 74 -21.26 -22.88 -6.31
N THR A 75 -20.65 -23.63 -7.23
CA THR A 75 -20.62 -25.10 -7.19
C THR A 75 -19.19 -25.59 -6.99
N LYS A 76 -18.37 -25.54 -8.06
CA LYS A 76 -16.98 -25.99 -8.06
C LYS A 76 -16.05 -25.08 -7.28
N GLY A 77 -16.17 -23.76 -7.46
CA GLY A 77 -15.35 -22.80 -6.70
C GLY A 77 -15.53 -22.98 -5.18
N LYS A 78 -16.79 -23.06 -4.72
CA LYS A 78 -17.13 -23.33 -3.31
C LYS A 78 -16.60 -24.69 -2.83
N GLN A 79 -16.67 -25.72 -3.67
CA GLN A 79 -16.07 -27.03 -3.37
C GLN A 79 -14.57 -26.91 -3.12
N TYR A 80 -13.83 -26.17 -3.96
CA TYR A 80 -12.38 -26.00 -3.82
C TYR A 80 -12.00 -25.27 -2.54
N ILE A 81 -12.72 -24.19 -2.19
CA ILE A 81 -12.50 -23.44 -0.95
C ILE A 81 -12.70 -24.35 0.28
N GLN A 82 -13.79 -25.14 0.30
CA GLN A 82 -14.09 -26.03 1.41
C GLN A 82 -13.04 -27.15 1.54
N GLU A 83 -12.67 -27.80 0.44
CA GLU A 83 -11.64 -28.86 0.46
C GLU A 83 -10.28 -28.33 0.91
N TYR A 84 -9.94 -27.10 0.54
CA TYR A 84 -8.72 -26.44 1.01
C TYR A 84 -8.77 -26.23 2.52
N PHE A 85 -9.88 -25.72 3.05
CA PHE A 85 -10.09 -25.56 4.49
C PHE A 85 -9.98 -26.89 5.23
N ASP A 86 -10.67 -27.93 4.76
CA ASP A 86 -10.67 -29.25 5.37
C ASP A 86 -9.26 -29.86 5.43
N THR A 87 -8.41 -29.54 4.45
CA THR A 87 -7.04 -30.07 4.35
C THR A 87 -6.01 -29.25 5.10
N ARG A 88 -6.17 -27.92 5.15
CA ARG A 88 -5.16 -26.98 5.69
C ARG A 88 -5.53 -26.40 7.05
N GLY A 89 -6.77 -26.58 7.50
CA GLY A 89 -7.28 -25.99 8.74
C GLY A 89 -7.47 -24.47 8.69
N LYS A 90 -7.28 -23.86 7.51
CA LYS A 90 -7.50 -22.44 7.24
C LYS A 90 -8.05 -22.24 5.84
N TYR A 91 -8.85 -21.19 5.66
CA TYR A 91 -9.37 -20.84 4.35
C TYR A 91 -8.23 -20.38 3.41
N PRO A 92 -8.34 -20.58 2.08
CA PRO A 92 -7.45 -19.93 1.12
C PRO A 92 -7.42 -18.39 1.28
N SER A 93 -6.51 -17.69 0.60
CA SER A 93 -6.54 -16.23 0.57
C SER A 93 -7.52 -15.70 -0.49
N LEU A 94 -7.54 -16.33 -1.67
CA LEU A 94 -8.35 -15.92 -2.82
C LEU A 94 -8.70 -17.13 -3.70
N LEU A 95 -9.84 -17.03 -4.38
CA LEU A 95 -10.15 -17.79 -5.59
C LEU A 95 -10.08 -16.85 -6.80
N ILE A 96 -9.17 -17.13 -7.73
CA ILE A 96 -8.99 -16.38 -8.96
C ILE A 96 -9.49 -17.22 -10.12
N VAL A 97 -10.41 -16.68 -10.91
CA VAL A 97 -10.81 -17.29 -12.18
C VAL A 97 -10.25 -16.42 -13.31
N ILE A 98 -9.66 -17.04 -14.32
CA ILE A 98 -8.99 -16.35 -15.42
C ILE A 98 -9.55 -16.84 -16.75
N SER A 99 -9.90 -15.93 -17.66
CA SER A 99 -10.24 -16.27 -19.04
C SER A 99 -9.35 -15.59 -20.07
N GLU A 100 -9.67 -15.72 -21.36
CA GLU A 100 -8.97 -15.02 -22.44
C GLU A 100 -9.08 -13.50 -22.36
N SER A 101 -10.07 -12.99 -21.60
CA SER A 101 -10.41 -11.56 -21.57
C SER A 101 -10.38 -10.97 -20.17
N TYR A 102 -10.66 -11.74 -19.12
CA TYR A 102 -10.83 -11.18 -17.78
C TYR A 102 -10.17 -12.04 -16.69
N ILE A 103 -9.89 -11.38 -15.56
CA ILE A 103 -9.51 -11.98 -14.28
C ILE A 103 -10.58 -11.60 -13.27
N TRP A 104 -11.15 -12.60 -12.60
CA TRP A 104 -12.14 -12.42 -11.53
C TRP A 104 -11.53 -12.85 -10.21
N TYR A 105 -11.66 -12.00 -9.20
CA TYR A 105 -11.15 -12.22 -7.86
C TYR A 105 -12.32 -12.42 -6.90
N TYR A 106 -12.40 -13.60 -6.31
CA TYR A 106 -13.41 -13.99 -5.33
C TYR A 106 -12.77 -14.16 -3.96
N ASP A 107 -13.49 -13.73 -2.93
CA ASP A 107 -13.11 -13.99 -1.54
C ASP A 107 -13.61 -15.36 -1.06
N MET A 108 -13.47 -15.60 0.25
CA MET A 108 -13.78 -16.88 0.89
C MET A 108 -15.28 -17.17 0.95
N GLU A 109 -16.10 -16.13 0.81
CA GLU A 109 -17.56 -16.20 0.77
C GLU A 109 -18.10 -16.30 -0.66
N ILE A 110 -17.21 -16.49 -1.65
CA ILE A 110 -17.58 -16.58 -3.08
C ILE A 110 -18.16 -15.26 -3.61
N ILE A 111 -17.87 -14.15 -2.95
CA ILE A 111 -18.28 -12.81 -3.38
C ILE A 111 -17.26 -12.29 -4.39
N LEU A 112 -17.74 -11.87 -5.56
CA LEU A 112 -16.89 -11.25 -6.58
C LEU A 112 -16.42 -9.88 -6.06
N ARG A 113 -15.13 -9.77 -5.74
CA ARG A 113 -14.54 -8.52 -5.24
C ARG A 113 -14.02 -7.63 -6.35
N LYS A 114 -13.50 -8.22 -7.44
CA LYS A 114 -13.07 -7.45 -8.60
C LYS A 114 -13.12 -8.28 -9.89
N LYS A 115 -13.52 -7.64 -10.99
CA LYS A 115 -13.33 -8.12 -12.36
C LYS A 115 -12.36 -7.17 -13.08
N ARG A 116 -11.36 -7.70 -13.77
CA ARG A 116 -10.36 -6.92 -14.51
C ARG A 116 -10.19 -7.47 -15.91
N GLU A 117 -9.97 -6.60 -16.87
CA GLU A 117 -9.55 -7.02 -18.22
C GLU A 117 -8.11 -7.50 -18.20
N ILE A 118 -7.79 -8.48 -19.05
CA ILE A 118 -6.41 -8.89 -19.29
C ILE A 118 -5.69 -7.81 -20.08
N ASN A 119 -4.73 -7.19 -19.40
CA ASN A 119 -3.72 -6.30 -19.93
C ASN A 119 -2.39 -6.53 -19.21
N GLU A 120 -1.34 -5.88 -19.69
CA GLU A 120 0.00 -6.02 -19.11
C GLU A 120 0.03 -5.67 -17.61
N LYS A 121 -0.63 -4.57 -17.20
CA LYS A 121 -0.67 -4.13 -15.80
C LYS A 121 -1.35 -5.16 -14.88
N SER A 122 -2.48 -5.72 -15.30
CA SER A 122 -3.20 -6.74 -14.51
C SER A 122 -2.39 -8.04 -14.38
N ILE A 123 -1.69 -8.43 -15.44
CA ILE A 123 -0.85 -9.64 -15.44
C ILE A 123 0.39 -9.44 -14.57
N LYS A 124 1.14 -8.33 -14.75
CA LYS A 124 2.29 -8.01 -13.90
C LYS A 124 1.92 -8.00 -12.42
N SER A 125 0.78 -7.40 -12.06
CA SER A 125 0.30 -7.36 -10.67
C SER A 125 -0.12 -8.72 -10.11
N LEU A 126 -0.78 -9.55 -10.91
CA LEU A 126 -1.05 -10.94 -10.50
C LEU A 126 0.25 -11.68 -10.23
N ILE A 127 1.21 -11.60 -11.14
CA ILE A 127 2.43 -12.41 -11.04
C ILE A 127 3.33 -11.95 -9.88
N GLU A 128 3.55 -10.65 -9.71
CA GLU A 128 4.33 -10.16 -8.57
C GLU A 128 3.74 -10.64 -7.24
N CYS A 129 2.39 -10.64 -7.13
CA CYS A 129 1.70 -11.17 -5.95
C CYS A 129 1.96 -12.66 -5.73
N LEU A 130 2.10 -13.44 -6.80
CA LEU A 130 2.36 -14.89 -6.74
C LEU A 130 3.84 -15.20 -6.44
N LEU A 131 4.77 -14.31 -6.83
CA LEU A 131 6.22 -14.53 -6.69
C LEU A 131 6.79 -14.26 -5.31
N GLU A 132 6.10 -13.48 -4.48
CA GLU A 132 6.55 -13.07 -3.14
C GLU A 132 8.02 -12.55 -3.13
N PRO A 133 8.30 -11.43 -3.83
CA PRO A 133 9.66 -10.99 -4.05
C PRO A 133 10.38 -10.60 -2.74
N LYS A 134 11.62 -11.09 -2.57
CA LYS A 134 12.46 -10.81 -1.38
C LYS A 134 12.90 -9.36 -1.25
N SER A 135 12.86 -8.58 -2.33
CA SER A 135 13.23 -7.16 -2.30
C SER A 135 12.37 -6.36 -3.24
N LEU A 136 11.96 -5.16 -2.82
CA LEU A 136 11.11 -4.26 -3.59
C LEU A 136 11.76 -2.90 -3.80
N ASP A 137 11.71 -2.42 -5.03
CA ASP A 137 11.78 -0.99 -5.32
C ASP A 137 10.37 -0.35 -5.25
N SER A 138 10.29 0.96 -5.43
CA SER A 138 9.03 1.71 -5.34
C SER A 138 7.99 1.28 -6.36
N GLU A 139 8.39 0.89 -7.56
CA GLU A 139 7.47 0.44 -8.63
C GLU A 139 6.89 -0.94 -8.31
N GLN A 140 7.75 -1.91 -7.96
CA GLN A 140 7.30 -3.24 -7.57
C GLN A 140 6.41 -3.19 -6.33
N PHE A 141 6.73 -2.30 -5.38
CA PHE A 141 5.86 -2.04 -4.23
C PHE A 141 4.47 -1.58 -4.69
N ALA A 142 4.39 -0.60 -5.58
CA ALA A 142 3.13 -0.12 -6.14
C ALA A 142 2.34 -1.23 -6.86
N ILE A 143 3.02 -2.14 -7.55
CA ILE A 143 2.40 -3.27 -8.24
C ILE A 143 1.78 -4.26 -7.24
N LEU A 144 2.46 -4.51 -6.12
CA LEU A 144 2.03 -5.47 -5.09
C LEU A 144 0.97 -4.93 -4.13
N PHE A 145 1.04 -3.65 -3.79
CA PHE A 145 0.22 -3.06 -2.74
C PHE A 145 -0.72 -1.96 -3.24
N GLY A 146 -0.63 -1.57 -4.52
CA GLY A 146 -1.54 -0.58 -5.09
C GLY A 146 -2.96 -1.11 -5.29
N ILE A 147 -3.90 -0.23 -5.63
CA ILE A 147 -5.33 -0.54 -5.88
C ILE A 147 -5.57 -1.65 -6.92
N ASN A 148 -4.55 -1.89 -7.75
CA ASN A 148 -4.55 -2.86 -8.81
C ASN A 148 -3.97 -4.21 -8.38
N SER A 149 -3.65 -4.42 -7.10
CA SER A 149 -3.10 -5.69 -6.63
C SER A 149 -4.17 -6.65 -6.09
N PRO A 150 -3.91 -7.97 -6.15
CA PRO A 150 -4.73 -8.96 -5.44
C PRO A 150 -4.73 -8.72 -3.92
N LEU A 151 -3.59 -8.32 -3.35
CA LEU A 151 -3.46 -7.99 -1.93
C LEU A 151 -4.42 -6.86 -1.53
N TYR A 152 -4.47 -5.77 -2.31
CA TYR A 152 -5.42 -4.67 -2.07
C TYR A 152 -6.87 -5.14 -2.13
N ILE A 153 -7.22 -5.98 -3.12
CA ILE A 153 -8.59 -6.50 -3.26
C ILE A 153 -9.01 -7.26 -2.00
N LEU A 154 -8.13 -8.14 -1.51
CA LEU A 154 -8.38 -8.93 -0.31
C LEU A 154 -8.54 -8.04 0.92
N SER A 155 -7.64 -7.08 1.12
CA SER A 155 -7.71 -6.15 2.25
C SER A 155 -8.92 -5.27 2.20
N TYR A 156 -9.21 -4.68 1.05
CA TYR A 156 -10.37 -3.82 0.88
C TYR A 156 -11.66 -4.58 1.20
N SER A 157 -11.76 -5.85 0.77
CA SER A 157 -12.89 -6.72 1.11
C SER A 157 -13.05 -6.92 2.63
N ARG A 158 -11.96 -7.23 3.35
CA ARG A 158 -11.99 -7.41 4.81
C ARG A 158 -12.31 -6.12 5.54
N LEU A 159 -11.71 -5.00 5.11
CA LEU A 159 -11.97 -3.66 5.62
C LEU A 159 -13.44 -3.27 5.43
N GLU A 160 -13.97 -3.48 4.23
CA GLU A 160 -15.36 -3.18 3.87
C GLU A 160 -16.34 -3.98 4.71
N LYS A 161 -16.13 -5.30 4.83
CA LYS A 161 -16.97 -6.17 5.64
C LYS A 161 -16.97 -5.72 7.11
N HIS A 162 -15.80 -5.52 7.70
CA HIS A 162 -15.69 -5.05 9.08
C HIS A 162 -16.36 -3.68 9.29
N PHE A 163 -16.19 -2.76 8.33
CA PHE A 163 -16.81 -1.45 8.37
C PHE A 163 -18.34 -1.52 8.34
N GLU A 164 -18.92 -2.39 7.51
CA GLU A 164 -20.38 -2.58 7.44
C GLU A 164 -20.95 -3.24 8.70
N GLU A 165 -20.31 -4.30 9.18
CA GLU A 165 -20.74 -5.06 10.36
C GLU A 165 -20.72 -4.22 11.66
N ASN A 166 -19.90 -3.16 11.70
CA ASN A 166 -19.73 -2.29 12.87
C ASN A 166 -20.34 -0.90 12.68
N GLU A 167 -21.25 -0.72 11.72
CA GLU A 167 -21.89 0.57 11.42
C GLU A 167 -20.87 1.71 11.22
N GLY A 168 -19.82 1.46 10.46
CA GLY A 168 -18.63 2.31 10.31
C GLY A 168 -18.92 3.79 10.05
N GLU A 169 -19.99 4.12 9.32
CA GLU A 169 -20.40 5.50 9.04
C GLU A 169 -20.85 6.28 10.28
N LYS A 170 -21.28 5.57 11.34
CA LYS A 170 -21.67 6.17 12.63
C LYS A 170 -20.51 6.30 13.59
N THR A 171 -19.32 5.80 13.24
CA THR A 171 -18.15 5.87 14.11
C THR A 171 -17.57 7.28 14.15
N ILE A 172 -17.01 7.66 15.30
CA ILE A 172 -16.33 8.96 15.48
C ILE A 172 -15.18 9.11 14.49
N CYS A 173 -14.42 8.03 14.25
CA CYS A 173 -13.32 8.02 13.29
C CYS A 173 -13.76 8.46 11.89
N PHE A 174 -14.86 7.89 11.37
CA PHE A 174 -15.38 8.25 10.05
C PHE A 174 -15.97 9.68 10.02
N GLN A 175 -16.71 10.07 11.05
CA GLN A 175 -17.35 11.38 11.12
C GLN A 175 -16.33 12.52 11.19
N GLU A 176 -15.32 12.39 12.05
CA GLU A 176 -14.27 13.40 12.18
C GLU A 176 -13.37 13.44 10.95
N TRP A 177 -13.04 12.28 10.37
CA TRP A 177 -12.36 12.21 9.08
C TRP A 177 -13.17 12.97 8.01
N LYS A 178 -14.46 12.65 7.86
CA LYS A 178 -15.32 13.30 6.87
C LYS A 178 -15.40 14.82 7.08
N LYS A 179 -15.51 15.27 8.33
CA LYS A 179 -15.52 16.70 8.69
C LYS A 179 -14.24 17.41 8.26
N HIS A 180 -13.07 16.83 8.50
CA HIS A 180 -11.79 17.42 8.09
C HIS A 180 -11.67 17.51 6.56
N PHE A 181 -12.09 16.46 5.84
CA PHE A 181 -12.00 16.43 4.38
C PHE A 181 -13.05 17.33 3.70
N ARG A 182 -14.19 17.65 4.33
CA ARG A 182 -15.16 18.62 3.78
C ARG A 182 -14.58 20.01 3.49
N LEU A 183 -13.48 20.38 4.14
CA LEU A 183 -12.86 21.70 4.00
C LEU A 183 -12.13 21.87 2.67
N ALA A 184 -11.68 20.76 2.05
CA ALA A 184 -11.01 20.79 0.76
C ALA A 184 -11.72 19.99 -0.35
N TYR A 185 -12.66 19.12 0.01
CA TYR A 185 -13.23 18.11 -0.87
C TYR A 185 -14.76 18.29 -0.95
N HIS A 186 -15.33 18.03 -2.12
CA HIS A 186 -16.79 18.04 -2.27
C HIS A 186 -17.44 16.85 -1.56
N ASP A 187 -18.62 17.08 -0.98
CA ASP A 187 -19.27 16.11 -0.09
C ASP A 187 -19.59 14.76 -0.75
N GLU A 188 -19.79 14.77 -2.07
CA GLU A 188 -20.04 13.58 -2.90
C GLU A 188 -18.79 12.70 -3.10
N GLU A 189 -17.60 13.27 -2.88
CA GLU A 189 -16.31 12.59 -3.04
C GLU A 189 -15.77 12.05 -1.71
N VAL A 190 -16.32 12.51 -0.58
CA VAL A 190 -15.92 12.13 0.78
C VAL A 190 -16.88 11.08 1.33
N GLY A 191 -16.64 9.83 0.94
CA GLY A 191 -17.46 8.68 1.31
C GLY A 191 -16.68 7.45 1.77
N LYS A 192 -17.41 6.36 2.02
CA LYS A 192 -16.89 5.06 2.46
C LYS A 192 -15.67 4.60 1.65
N GLU A 193 -15.75 4.64 0.32
CA GLU A 193 -14.67 4.13 -0.55
C GLU A 193 -13.33 4.86 -0.32
N LEU A 194 -13.37 6.19 -0.20
CA LEU A 194 -12.17 6.99 0.06
C LEU A 194 -11.64 6.75 1.48
N PHE A 195 -12.52 6.65 2.47
CA PHE A 195 -12.13 6.35 3.84
C PHE A 195 -11.41 5.00 3.94
N LEU A 196 -11.96 3.95 3.30
CA LEU A 196 -11.36 2.61 3.31
C LEU A 196 -10.00 2.59 2.59
N ARG A 197 -9.82 3.39 1.53
CA ARG A 197 -8.51 3.57 0.88
C ARG A 197 -7.49 4.25 1.78
N HIS A 198 -7.85 5.35 2.42
CA HIS A 198 -6.96 6.04 3.36
C HIS A 198 -6.62 5.16 4.56
N SER A 199 -7.60 4.36 5.01
CA SER A 199 -7.39 3.36 6.06
C SER A 199 -6.34 2.35 5.61
N TYR A 200 -6.53 1.71 4.47
CA TYR A 200 -5.57 0.77 3.90
C TYR A 200 -4.15 1.37 3.74
N LEU A 201 -4.05 2.61 3.26
CA LEU A 201 -2.77 3.31 3.17
C LEU A 201 -2.12 3.48 4.54
N SER A 202 -2.85 4.03 5.50
CA SER A 202 -2.37 4.23 6.87
C SER A 202 -1.87 2.93 7.48
N MET A 203 -2.57 1.81 7.25
CA MET A 203 -2.11 0.49 7.68
C MET A 203 -0.74 0.13 7.10
N LEU A 204 -0.55 0.28 5.79
CA LEU A 204 0.74 -0.04 5.16
C LEU A 204 1.87 0.85 5.68
N LEU A 205 1.63 2.16 5.82
CA LEU A 205 2.61 3.09 6.38
C LEU A 205 3.05 2.62 7.77
N LYS A 206 2.09 2.32 8.63
CA LYS A 206 2.33 1.85 10.01
C LYS A 206 3.06 0.51 10.04
N LEU A 207 2.65 -0.46 9.23
CA LEU A 207 3.30 -1.77 9.18
C LEU A 207 4.74 -1.69 8.68
N ILE A 208 5.04 -0.81 7.74
CA ILE A 208 6.40 -0.58 7.27
C ILE A 208 7.23 0.09 8.37
N LEU A 209 6.73 1.13 9.02
CA LEU A 209 7.45 1.75 10.13
C LEU A 209 7.66 0.77 11.30
N TYR A 210 6.64 -0.03 11.62
CA TYR A 210 6.72 -1.11 12.61
C TYR A 210 7.82 -2.12 12.25
N LYS A 211 7.85 -2.57 10.99
CA LYS A 211 8.92 -3.44 10.48
C LYS A 211 10.31 -2.79 10.60
N GLU A 212 10.47 -1.54 10.16
CA GLU A 212 11.79 -0.93 10.01
C GLU A 212 12.39 -0.41 11.32
N PHE A 213 11.56 -0.02 12.30
CA PHE A 213 12.00 0.58 13.56
C PHE A 213 11.89 -0.34 14.76
N ILE A 214 10.80 -1.12 14.86
CA ILE A 214 10.62 -2.10 15.94
C ILE A 214 11.31 -3.42 15.58
N ASN A 215 11.28 -3.80 14.30
CA ASN A 215 11.83 -5.05 13.77
C ASN A 215 11.46 -6.31 14.60
N PRO A 216 10.15 -6.59 14.79
CA PRO A 216 9.71 -7.70 15.61
C PRO A 216 9.72 -9.02 14.82
N ASP A 217 9.90 -10.13 15.54
CA ASP A 217 9.84 -11.46 14.94
C ASP A 217 8.45 -11.85 14.45
N GLN A 218 7.40 -11.36 15.09
CA GLN A 218 6.01 -11.63 14.71
C GLN A 218 5.18 -10.36 14.89
N TYR A 219 4.08 -10.29 14.14
CA TYR A 219 3.10 -9.26 14.42
C TYR A 219 2.47 -9.50 15.79
N SER A 220 2.29 -8.42 16.55
CA SER A 220 1.46 -8.41 17.74
C SER A 220 0.65 -7.14 17.73
N ARG A 221 -0.65 -7.26 17.97
CA ARG A 221 -1.53 -6.09 18.13
C ARG A 221 -1.05 -5.17 19.26
N GLU A 222 -0.44 -5.72 20.31
CA GLU A 222 0.07 -4.92 21.44
C GLU A 222 1.28 -4.10 21.01
N TYR A 223 2.32 -4.75 20.46
CA TYR A 223 3.50 -4.04 19.96
C TYR A 223 3.19 -3.06 18.82
N PHE A 224 2.19 -3.37 17.98
CA PHE A 224 1.74 -2.45 16.94
C PHE A 224 1.07 -1.19 17.52
N LYS A 225 0.34 -1.31 18.63
CA LYS A 225 -0.16 -0.13 19.38
C LYS A 225 0.99 0.66 19.98
N ASP A 226 2.04 -0.01 20.43
CA ASP A 226 3.23 0.63 21.01
C ASP A 226 4.11 1.36 19.98
N LEU A 227 3.83 1.23 18.68
CA LEU A 227 4.51 2.03 17.65
C LEU A 227 4.31 3.53 17.87
N GLU A 228 3.09 3.93 18.27
CA GLU A 228 2.76 5.33 18.61
C GLU A 228 3.61 5.78 19.80
N ASN A 229 3.59 5.01 20.89
CA ASN A 229 4.38 5.25 22.09
C ASN A 229 5.90 5.33 21.78
N TYR A 230 6.40 4.45 20.91
CA TYR A 230 7.82 4.44 20.51
C TYR A 230 8.24 5.78 19.89
N PHE A 231 7.47 6.31 18.94
CA PHE A 231 7.78 7.59 18.32
C PHE A 231 7.51 8.77 19.24
N GLU A 232 6.47 8.72 20.08
CA GLU A 232 6.20 9.77 21.08
C GLU A 232 7.36 9.92 22.08
N LEU A 233 7.95 8.81 22.55
CA LEU A 233 9.13 8.84 23.41
C LEU A 233 10.35 9.49 22.72
N LEU A 234 10.41 9.43 21.40
CA LEU A 234 11.42 10.09 20.58
C LEU A 234 11.07 11.55 20.25
N GLY A 235 9.97 12.09 20.80
CA GLY A 235 9.47 13.44 20.53
C GLY A 235 8.77 13.58 19.18
N ILE A 236 8.45 12.47 18.51
CA ILE A 236 7.83 12.46 17.18
C ILE A 236 6.37 12.08 17.31
N SER A 237 5.48 13.06 17.17
CA SER A 237 4.06 12.77 17.09
C SER A 237 3.65 12.41 15.67
N LEU A 238 3.61 11.09 15.41
CA LEU A 238 3.32 10.54 14.09
C LEU A 238 1.82 10.50 13.78
N PHE A 239 0.97 10.27 14.79
CA PHE A 239 -0.43 9.86 14.61
C PHE A 239 -1.46 10.86 15.19
N HIS A 240 -1.14 12.15 15.25
CA HIS A 240 -2.16 13.18 15.57
C HIS A 240 -3.38 13.03 14.65
N TYR A 241 -4.56 12.89 15.25
CA TYR A 241 -5.84 12.62 14.57
C TYR A 241 -5.86 11.28 13.82
N ASP A 242 -5.49 10.17 14.48
CA ASP A 242 -5.51 8.83 13.89
C ASP A 242 -6.92 8.29 13.61
N PHE A 243 -7.57 8.85 12.59
CA PHE A 243 -8.87 8.40 12.06
C PHE A 243 -8.85 6.93 11.62
N PHE A 244 -7.67 6.33 11.46
CA PHE A 244 -7.45 5.02 10.88
C PHE A 244 -7.03 3.97 11.92
N ARG A 245 -7.08 4.32 13.22
CA ARG A 245 -6.73 3.40 14.32
C ARG A 245 -7.56 2.13 14.33
N TRP A 246 -8.81 2.21 13.87
CA TRP A 246 -9.78 1.11 13.87
C TRP A 246 -9.31 -0.15 13.14
N ILE A 247 -8.38 -0.03 12.18
CA ILE A 247 -7.88 -1.14 11.36
C ILE A 247 -7.27 -2.25 12.20
N ILE A 248 -6.70 -1.92 13.35
CA ILE A 248 -6.13 -2.92 14.27
C ILE A 248 -7.16 -3.96 14.73
N ASN A 249 -8.46 -3.63 14.65
CA ASN A 249 -9.56 -4.50 15.04
C ASN A 249 -10.05 -5.41 13.91
N VAL A 250 -9.56 -5.21 12.69
CA VAL A 250 -9.91 -6.04 11.53
C VAL A 250 -9.12 -7.34 11.63
N GLN A 251 -9.84 -8.45 11.78
CA GLN A 251 -9.25 -9.76 12.06
C GLN A 251 -8.24 -10.17 10.98
N GLU A 252 -7.08 -10.65 11.44
CA GLU A 252 -5.98 -11.23 10.64
C GLU A 252 -5.38 -10.31 9.56
N LEU A 253 -5.89 -9.08 9.40
CA LEU A 253 -5.48 -8.20 8.31
C LEU A 253 -4.03 -7.72 8.49
N CYS A 254 -3.69 -7.17 9.65
CA CYS A 254 -2.34 -6.69 9.92
C CYS A 254 -1.35 -7.85 10.05
N ASP A 255 -1.77 -8.96 10.65
CA ASP A 255 -0.99 -10.18 10.82
C ASP A 255 -0.54 -10.73 9.45
N ASP A 256 -1.50 -10.99 8.54
CA ASP A 256 -1.22 -11.51 7.20
C ASP A 256 -0.29 -10.59 6.40
N TYR A 257 -0.53 -9.28 6.49
CA TYR A 257 0.30 -8.29 5.78
C TYR A 257 1.69 -8.16 6.35
N PHE A 258 1.82 -8.25 7.68
CA PHE A 258 3.13 -8.21 8.31
C PHE A 258 3.95 -9.43 7.93
N GLU A 259 3.36 -10.63 7.86
CA GLU A 259 4.06 -11.83 7.41
C GLU A 259 4.60 -11.68 5.98
N ILE A 260 3.84 -11.06 5.08
CA ILE A 260 4.32 -10.72 3.73
C ILE A 260 5.48 -9.71 3.83
N LEU A 261 5.27 -8.59 4.53
CA LEU A 261 6.24 -7.49 4.59
C LEU A 261 7.55 -7.88 5.31
N LYS A 262 7.50 -8.72 6.32
CA LYS A 262 8.64 -9.09 7.18
C LYS A 262 9.83 -9.60 6.38
N PHE A 263 9.58 -10.43 5.36
CA PHE A 263 10.64 -11.01 4.53
C PHE A 263 11.08 -10.13 3.36
N ILE A 264 10.40 -8.99 3.17
CA ILE A 264 10.66 -8.08 2.06
C ILE A 264 11.66 -7.00 2.46
N THR A 265 12.77 -6.92 1.74
CA THR A 265 13.72 -5.81 1.84
C THR A 265 13.28 -4.63 0.98
N LEU A 266 13.01 -3.50 1.60
CA LEU A 266 12.66 -2.25 0.90
C LEU A 266 13.94 -1.55 0.43
N LYS A 267 14.11 -1.39 -0.89
CA LYS A 267 15.33 -0.81 -1.49
C LYS A 267 15.24 0.70 -1.73
N ALA A 268 14.04 1.23 -1.88
CA ALA A 268 13.82 2.60 -2.29
C ALA A 268 13.39 3.46 -1.09
N THR A 269 13.92 4.67 -1.01
CA THR A 269 13.59 5.62 0.06
C THR A 269 12.27 6.35 -0.17
N ASP A 270 11.67 6.21 -1.36
CA ASP A 270 10.46 6.93 -1.79
C ASP A 270 9.22 6.01 -1.92
N ILE A 271 9.24 4.86 -1.24
CA ILE A 271 8.17 3.86 -1.33
C ILE A 271 6.81 4.46 -0.95
N PHE A 272 6.71 5.24 0.13
CA PHE A 272 5.41 5.79 0.52
C PHE A 272 4.86 6.83 -0.46
N ARG A 273 5.73 7.58 -1.16
CA ARG A 273 5.29 8.47 -2.23
C ARG A 273 4.59 7.68 -3.33
N THR A 274 5.23 6.60 -3.78
CA THR A 274 4.73 5.80 -4.90
C THR A 274 3.44 5.06 -4.53
N ILE A 275 3.34 4.58 -3.29
CA ILE A 275 2.10 4.01 -2.75
C ILE A 275 0.99 5.06 -2.72
N TYR A 276 1.24 6.23 -2.13
CA TYR A 276 0.25 7.30 -2.03
C TYR A 276 -0.26 7.70 -3.42
N GLN A 277 0.63 7.80 -4.41
CA GLN A 277 0.31 8.02 -5.83
C GLN A 277 -0.59 6.93 -6.43
N GLU A 278 -0.32 5.65 -6.19
CA GLU A 278 -1.17 4.57 -6.72
C GLU A 278 -2.49 4.42 -5.95
N MET A 279 -2.52 4.75 -4.66
CA MET A 279 -3.69 4.56 -3.80
C MET A 279 -4.76 5.63 -3.98
N ILE A 280 -4.38 6.88 -4.20
CA ILE A 280 -5.33 7.94 -4.52
C ILE A 280 -5.52 7.97 -6.03
N ILE A 281 -6.62 7.41 -6.56
CA ILE A 281 -6.87 7.24 -8.01
C ILE A 281 -6.72 8.55 -8.78
N ALA A 282 -6.13 8.50 -9.98
CA ALA A 282 -6.00 9.64 -10.92
C ALA A 282 -7.29 10.46 -11.11
N GLY A 283 -8.45 9.81 -11.21
CA GLY A 283 -9.75 10.49 -11.33
C GLY A 283 -10.18 11.21 -10.06
N VAL A 284 -9.80 10.69 -8.88
CA VAL A 284 -10.00 11.36 -7.59
C VAL A 284 -9.01 12.53 -7.53
N ARG A 285 -7.71 12.30 -7.75
CA ARG A 285 -6.68 13.36 -7.82
C ARG A 285 -7.02 14.53 -8.74
N HIS A 286 -7.48 14.25 -9.96
CA HIS A 286 -7.80 15.30 -10.94
C HIS A 286 -9.01 16.15 -10.52
N ARG A 287 -10.03 15.52 -9.89
CA ARG A 287 -11.19 16.26 -9.34
C ARG A 287 -10.84 17.02 -8.07
N LEU A 288 -9.85 16.55 -7.32
CA LEU A 288 -9.35 17.16 -6.09
C LEU A 288 -8.24 18.20 -6.31
N GLY A 289 -7.75 18.36 -7.54
CA GLY A 289 -6.62 19.25 -7.82
C GLY A 289 -5.28 18.79 -7.24
N GLU A 290 -5.17 17.53 -6.81
CA GLU A 290 -3.92 16.95 -6.29
C GLU A 290 -3.01 16.55 -7.46
N TYR A 291 -1.99 17.38 -7.75
CA TYR A 291 -0.97 17.09 -8.76
C TYR A 291 0.36 16.76 -8.11
N TYR A 292 0.97 15.63 -8.50
CA TYR A 292 2.33 15.32 -8.06
C TYR A 292 3.34 16.09 -8.89
N THR A 293 4.17 16.86 -8.20
CA THR A 293 5.38 17.44 -8.78
C THR A 293 6.36 16.32 -9.12
N PRO A 294 6.80 16.18 -10.39
CA PRO A 294 7.82 15.22 -10.75
C PRO A 294 9.11 15.45 -9.96
N GLU A 295 9.76 14.38 -9.49
CA GLU A 295 10.97 14.48 -8.66
C GLU A 295 12.08 15.28 -9.33
N SER A 296 12.26 15.09 -10.63
CA SER A 296 13.28 15.79 -11.40
C SER A 296 13.06 17.30 -11.46
N LEU A 297 11.79 17.75 -11.39
CA LEU A 297 11.45 19.17 -11.31
C LEU A 297 11.67 19.68 -9.88
N CYS A 298 11.20 18.93 -8.88
CA CYS A 298 11.35 19.25 -7.47
C CYS A 298 12.84 19.43 -7.10
N LYS A 299 13.68 18.45 -7.46
CA LYS A 299 15.13 18.49 -7.29
C LYS A 299 15.74 19.76 -7.88
N LYS A 300 15.42 20.09 -9.14
CA LYS A 300 15.93 21.30 -9.81
C LYS A 300 15.50 22.60 -9.13
N MET A 301 14.28 22.64 -8.58
CA MET A 301 13.79 23.80 -7.84
C MET A 301 14.55 23.96 -6.52
N VAL A 302 14.73 22.87 -5.77
CA VAL A 302 15.45 22.83 -4.50
C VAL A 302 16.92 23.22 -4.69
N GLU A 303 17.61 22.61 -5.66
CA GLU A 303 19.01 22.95 -6.01
C GLU A 303 19.22 24.43 -6.36
N LYS A 304 18.16 25.11 -6.84
CA LYS A 304 18.22 26.52 -7.23
C LYS A 304 17.80 27.48 -6.12
N GLN A 305 16.95 27.07 -5.19
CA GLN A 305 16.30 27.97 -4.22
C GLN A 305 16.73 27.76 -2.78
N TYR A 306 17.10 26.54 -2.39
CA TYR A 306 17.44 26.23 -1.00
C TYR A 306 18.91 26.53 -0.71
N GLU A 307 19.16 27.34 0.31
CA GLU A 307 20.48 27.54 0.91
C GLU A 307 20.58 26.83 2.27
N LEU A 308 21.77 26.32 2.60
CA LEU A 308 21.95 25.51 3.81
C LEU A 308 21.59 26.30 5.07
N GLY A 309 20.77 25.69 5.93
CA GLY A 309 20.36 26.27 7.20
C GLY A 309 19.16 27.22 7.10
N GLU A 310 18.64 27.50 5.91
CA GLU A 310 17.43 28.31 5.75
C GLU A 310 16.21 27.65 6.40
N ARG A 311 15.31 28.50 6.94
CA ARG A 311 13.98 28.08 7.37
C ARG A 311 13.06 27.99 6.16
N VAL A 312 12.56 26.79 5.90
CA VAL A 312 11.73 26.50 4.72
C VAL A 312 10.36 26.03 5.17
N LEU A 313 9.32 26.50 4.47
CA LEU A 313 7.97 25.99 4.60
C LEU A 313 7.47 25.51 3.24
N ASP A 314 7.05 24.26 3.16
CA ASP A 314 6.16 23.77 2.10
C ASP A 314 4.71 23.86 2.60
N SER A 315 3.96 24.83 2.08
CA SER A 315 2.60 25.16 2.54
C SER A 315 1.51 24.18 2.11
N SER A 316 1.86 23.20 1.27
CA SER A 316 0.96 22.15 0.77
C SER A 316 1.78 20.90 0.44
N CYS A 317 2.42 20.34 1.46
CA CYS A 317 3.54 19.43 1.29
C CYS A 317 3.17 18.08 0.66
N GLY A 318 1.88 17.72 0.64
CA GLY A 318 1.39 16.49 0.03
C GLY A 318 2.07 15.27 0.65
N SER A 319 2.80 14.51 -0.19
CA SER A 319 3.61 13.36 0.24
C SER A 319 5.05 13.69 0.66
N GLY A 320 5.42 14.98 0.69
CA GLY A 320 6.70 15.45 1.23
C GLY A 320 7.85 15.51 0.22
N THR A 321 7.58 15.49 -1.09
CA THR A 321 8.63 15.38 -2.12
C THR A 321 9.66 16.51 -2.01
N PHE A 322 9.24 17.77 -1.84
CA PHE A 322 10.15 18.91 -1.65
C PHE A 322 10.99 18.77 -0.39
N LEU A 323 10.37 18.35 0.72
CA LEU A 323 11.06 18.20 1.99
C LEU A 323 12.14 17.12 1.91
N ILE A 324 11.84 15.99 1.27
CA ILE A 324 12.82 14.91 1.04
C ILE A 324 13.96 15.38 0.13
N GLU A 325 13.71 16.14 -0.93
CA GLU A 325 14.78 16.69 -1.78
C GLU A 325 15.67 17.68 -1.01
N ILE A 326 15.09 18.51 -0.13
CA ILE A 326 15.87 19.40 0.74
C ILE A 326 16.76 18.59 1.68
N TYR A 327 16.22 17.55 2.33
CA TYR A 327 17.02 16.66 3.18
C TYR A 327 18.15 15.97 2.41
N LYS A 328 17.91 15.52 1.16
CA LYS A 328 18.98 14.99 0.29
C LYS A 328 20.07 16.01 0.02
N GLN A 329 19.72 17.29 -0.23
CA GLN A 329 20.70 18.35 -0.44
C GLN A 329 21.52 18.63 0.83
N ILE A 330 20.90 18.64 2.01
CA ILE A 330 21.58 18.78 3.31
C ILE A 330 22.55 17.60 3.53
N GLU A 331 22.08 16.36 3.37
CA GLU A 331 22.91 15.14 3.46
C GLU A 331 24.13 15.20 2.53
N SER A 332 23.91 15.60 1.27
CA SER A 332 24.99 15.69 0.28
C SER A 332 25.99 16.80 0.61
N HIS A 333 25.57 17.88 1.27
CA HIS A 333 26.47 18.96 1.66
C HIS A 333 27.49 18.51 2.71
N PHE A 334 27.02 17.81 3.75
CA PHE A 334 27.87 17.38 4.86
C PHE A 334 28.66 16.08 4.57
N ASN A 335 28.26 15.30 3.54
CA ASN A 335 28.92 14.07 3.10
C ASN A 335 29.29 13.14 4.27
N LEU A 336 28.30 12.86 5.12
CA LEU A 336 28.47 12.17 6.39
C LEU A 336 28.56 10.66 6.19
N ASP A 337 29.52 10.03 6.86
CA ASP A 337 29.49 8.58 7.06
C ASP A 337 28.23 8.19 7.86
N ILE A 338 27.66 7.03 7.54
CA ILE A 338 26.37 6.61 8.11
C ILE A 338 26.43 6.38 9.62
N ASP A 339 27.60 5.95 10.12
CA ASP A 339 27.82 5.62 11.54
C ASP A 339 28.36 6.80 12.36
N LYS A 340 28.54 7.97 11.75
CA LYS A 340 29.06 9.16 12.44
C LYS A 340 27.94 10.12 12.77
N LYS A 341 27.96 10.59 14.02
CA LYS A 341 27.07 11.66 14.47
C LYS A 341 27.25 12.89 13.57
N PRO A 342 26.15 13.42 12.97
CA PRO A 342 26.19 14.67 12.22
C PRO A 342 26.67 15.86 13.08
N PRO A 343 27.26 16.91 12.49
CA PRO A 343 27.53 18.17 13.19
C PRO A 343 26.23 18.89 13.57
N ASN A 344 26.29 19.80 14.54
CA ASN A 344 25.10 20.56 14.99
C ASN A 344 24.42 21.33 13.84
N GLU A 345 25.20 21.91 12.92
CA GLU A 345 24.68 22.62 11.75
C GLU A 345 23.81 21.73 10.85
N TRP A 346 24.07 20.41 10.82
CA TRP A 346 23.21 19.46 10.11
C TRP A 346 21.85 19.35 10.82
N PHE A 347 21.84 19.16 12.15
CA PHE A 347 20.59 19.10 12.91
C PHE A 347 19.79 20.41 12.80
N ASP A 348 20.46 21.56 12.91
CA ASP A 348 19.84 22.87 12.75
C ASP A 348 19.20 23.02 11.36
N SER A 349 19.89 22.57 10.30
CA SER A 349 19.38 22.61 8.93
C SER A 349 18.15 21.71 8.74
N ILE A 350 18.16 20.50 9.28
CA ILE A 350 17.03 19.57 9.20
C ILE A 350 15.83 20.11 9.99
N ASN A 351 16.07 20.63 11.19
CA ASN A 351 15.03 21.15 12.09
C ASN A 351 14.41 22.47 11.60
N ASN A 352 14.99 23.10 10.58
CA ASN A 352 14.47 24.30 9.93
C ASN A 352 13.48 24.02 8.78
N ILE A 353 13.17 22.75 8.51
CA ILE A 353 12.28 22.35 7.42
C ILE A 353 10.87 22.07 7.95
N PHE A 354 9.86 22.77 7.42
CA PHE A 354 8.46 22.69 7.84
C PHE A 354 7.56 22.29 6.67
N GLY A 355 6.51 21.54 6.96
CA GLY A 355 5.49 21.16 5.98
C GLY A 355 4.07 21.26 6.54
N PHE A 356 3.18 21.93 5.82
CA PHE A 356 1.75 21.97 6.14
C PHE A 356 0.95 21.27 5.06
N ASP A 357 -0.09 20.56 5.48
CA ASP A 357 -1.10 20.06 4.55
C ASP A 357 -2.46 19.98 5.25
N ILE A 358 -3.53 20.13 4.48
CA ILE A 358 -4.91 20.02 4.94
C ILE A 358 -5.41 18.58 4.92
N ASN A 359 -4.73 17.69 4.21
CA ASN A 359 -5.08 16.29 4.07
C ASN A 359 -4.35 15.45 5.16
N PRO A 360 -5.07 14.89 6.14
CA PRO A 360 -4.50 14.03 7.20
C PRO A 360 -3.67 12.86 6.68
N ILE A 361 -4.09 12.21 5.58
CA ILE A 361 -3.33 11.07 5.04
C ILE A 361 -2.05 11.53 4.34
N ALA A 362 -2.05 12.74 3.76
CA ALA A 362 -0.86 13.36 3.17
C ALA A 362 0.16 13.71 4.26
N VAL A 363 -0.29 14.33 5.36
CA VAL A 363 0.52 14.61 6.55
C VAL A 363 1.14 13.32 7.11
N LEU A 364 0.34 12.27 7.32
CA LEU A 364 0.85 10.99 7.80
C LEU A 364 1.87 10.38 6.83
N THR A 365 1.60 10.42 5.52
CA THR A 365 2.51 9.93 4.48
C THR A 365 3.84 10.70 4.50
N THR A 366 3.79 12.03 4.62
CA THR A 366 4.97 12.89 4.70
C THR A 366 5.78 12.61 5.95
N LYS A 367 5.15 12.53 7.13
CA LYS A 367 5.84 12.17 8.37
C LYS A 367 6.51 10.80 8.27
N ALA A 368 5.80 9.80 7.76
CA ALA A 368 6.35 8.47 7.54
C ALA A 368 7.55 8.50 6.57
N ASN A 369 7.46 9.26 5.47
CA ASN A 369 8.56 9.46 4.52
C ASN A 369 9.78 10.09 5.19
N CYS A 370 9.59 11.16 5.96
CA CYS A 370 10.68 11.82 6.69
C CYS A 370 11.36 10.86 7.68
N ILE A 371 10.57 10.11 8.47
CA ILE A 371 11.09 9.14 9.43
C ILE A 371 11.87 8.04 8.71
N LEU A 372 11.33 7.48 7.63
CA LEU A 372 11.99 6.43 6.86
C LEU A 372 13.28 6.94 6.20
N PHE A 373 13.31 8.20 5.75
CA PHE A 373 14.52 8.83 5.24
C PHE A 373 15.64 8.84 6.29
N PHE A 374 15.31 9.12 7.55
CA PHE A 374 16.26 9.12 8.67
C PHE A 374 16.45 7.74 9.32
N LYS A 375 15.93 6.64 8.76
CA LYS A 375 16.06 5.29 9.32
C LYS A 375 17.51 4.90 9.62
N ASN A 376 18.44 5.23 8.73
CA ASN A 376 19.86 4.92 8.92
C ASN A 376 20.55 5.84 9.95
N ARG A 377 19.85 6.89 10.41
CA ARG A 377 20.25 7.84 11.46
C ARG A 377 19.40 7.69 12.72
N LYS A 378 18.75 6.54 12.92
CA LYS A 378 17.79 6.30 14.01
C LYS A 378 18.35 6.58 15.41
N GLU A 379 19.66 6.43 15.61
CA GLU A 379 20.32 6.73 16.89
C GLU A 379 20.27 8.21 17.29
N TRP A 380 20.06 9.11 16.33
CA TRP A 380 20.00 10.55 16.56
C TRP A 380 18.62 11.15 16.24
N ILE A 381 17.61 10.29 16.06
CA ILE A 381 16.28 10.71 15.62
C ILE A 381 15.59 11.64 16.63
N GLU A 382 15.91 11.50 17.93
CA GLU A 382 15.44 12.40 19.00
C GLU A 382 15.93 13.85 18.84
N SER A 383 17.02 14.07 18.09
CA SER A 383 17.55 15.40 17.78
C SER A 383 16.95 15.98 16.50
N ILE A 384 16.05 15.24 15.83
CA ILE A 384 15.41 15.61 14.57
C ILE A 384 13.94 15.94 14.85
N SER A 385 13.53 17.15 14.48
CA SER A 385 12.14 17.61 14.58
C SER A 385 11.41 17.31 13.28
N ILE A 386 10.40 16.44 13.32
CA ILE A 386 9.52 16.16 12.18
C ILE A 386 8.39 17.22 12.15
N ASN A 387 8.72 18.42 11.69
CA ASN A 387 7.86 19.61 11.71
C ASN A 387 6.78 19.60 10.62
N ILE A 388 5.92 18.58 10.63
CA ILE A 388 4.83 18.41 9.67
C ILE A 388 3.49 18.53 10.38
N TYR A 389 2.60 19.38 9.89
CA TYR A 389 1.37 19.74 10.59
C TYR A 389 0.14 19.62 9.70
N LEU A 390 -0.94 19.10 10.29
CA LEU A 390 -2.28 19.16 9.72
C LEU A 390 -2.80 20.59 9.91
N CYS A 391 -2.81 21.37 8.83
CA CYS A 391 -3.04 22.80 8.92
C CYS A 391 -3.53 23.35 7.57
N ASN A 392 -4.50 24.27 7.62
CA ASN A 392 -4.78 25.15 6.50
C ASN A 392 -3.75 26.28 6.45
N SER A 393 -2.85 26.25 5.48
CA SER A 393 -1.79 27.25 5.35
C SER A 393 -2.29 28.67 5.06
N ILE A 394 -3.53 28.84 4.61
CA ILE A 394 -4.17 30.14 4.41
C ILE A 394 -4.68 30.73 5.74
N ASP A 395 -5.20 29.89 6.64
CA ASP A 395 -5.64 30.27 7.98
C ASP A 395 -5.15 29.27 9.04
N PRO A 396 -3.88 29.39 9.45
CA PRO A 396 -3.27 28.43 10.35
C PRO A 396 -3.76 28.54 11.80
N LEU A 397 -4.39 29.66 12.17
CA LEU A 397 -4.85 29.94 13.54
C LEU A 397 -6.27 29.40 13.77
N GLU A 398 -7.17 29.49 12.78
CA GLU A 398 -8.51 28.91 12.88
C GLU A 398 -8.45 27.36 12.98
N PHE A 399 -7.44 26.74 12.37
CA PHE A 399 -7.21 25.29 12.45
C PHE A 399 -6.42 24.83 13.68
N SER A 400 -5.86 25.76 14.48
CA SER A 400 -5.10 25.41 15.69
C SER A 400 -5.98 25.28 16.94
N GLU A 401 -7.31 25.46 16.85
CA GLU A 401 -8.23 25.38 18.01
C GLU A 401 -8.29 24.00 18.70
N VAL A 402 -7.50 23.01 18.27
CA VAL A 402 -7.37 21.71 18.94
C VAL A 402 -5.92 21.38 19.32
N ALA A 403 -5.03 22.38 19.36
CA ALA A 403 -3.73 22.27 20.00
C ALA A 403 -3.81 22.74 21.47
N ASP A 404 -4.37 21.88 22.32
CA ASP A 404 -4.17 21.91 23.78
C ASP A 404 -3.64 20.54 24.24
#